data_AF-A0AA36J5K7-F1
#
_entry.id   AF-A0AA36J5K7-F1
#
_cell.length_a   1.000
_cell.length_b   1.000
_cell.length_c   1.000
_cell.angle_alpha   90.00
_cell.angle_beta   90.00
_cell.angle_gamma   90.00
#
_symmetry.space_group_name_H-M   'P 1'
#
loop_
_entity.id
_entity.type
_entity.pdbx_description
1 polymer ?
#
loop_
_entity_poly.entity_id
_entity_poly.type
_entity_poly.pdbx_seq_one_letter_code
_entity_poly.pdbx_strand_id
1 'polypeptide(L)'
;MARTTRLVFLFLALTGASVFASPTRSQIPGGWTPQRKPAAEDLAVWDKVTKELNTGLTSMGEPSTVETQVVSGMKYKFSFDNGDQVTVWSQPWLDKLVVVNVHQTEP
;
A
#
# COMPACT_ATOMS: atom_id res chain seq x y z
N MET A 1 59.08 17.07 21.18
CA MET A 1 58.88 17.97 20.04
C MET A 1 59.15 17.21 18.75
N ALA A 2 58.13 16.96 17.92
CA ALA A 2 58.22 16.79 16.47
C ALA A 2 56.82 16.51 15.93
N ARG A 3 56.44 17.26 14.90
CA ARG A 3 55.17 17.27 14.16
C ARG A 3 55.06 16.06 13.22
N THR A 4 53.96 16.02 12.44
CA THR A 4 53.74 15.26 11.16
C THR A 4 52.81 14.06 11.40
N THR A 5 51.65 13.84 10.77
CA THR A 5 51.02 14.41 9.57
C THR A 5 49.52 14.12 9.59
N ARG A 6 48.71 15.05 9.05
CA ARG A 6 47.27 14.89 8.81
C ARG A 6 47.04 13.78 7.77
N LEU A 7 46.15 12.83 8.08
CA LEU A 7 45.56 11.96 7.07
C LEU A 7 44.06 12.26 7.01
N VAL A 8 43.69 13.05 6.00
CA VAL A 8 42.31 13.31 5.60
C VAL A 8 41.81 12.05 4.91
N PHE A 9 40.96 11.28 5.57
CA PHE A 9 40.17 10.25 4.91
C PHE A 9 38.79 10.83 4.57
N LEU A 10 38.72 11.40 3.37
CA LEU A 10 37.47 11.73 2.71
C LEU A 10 36.85 10.42 2.21
N PHE A 11 36.01 9.77 3.01
CA PHE A 11 35.14 8.69 2.53
C PHE A 11 33.91 9.31 1.88
N LEU A 12 34.02 9.54 0.57
CA LEU A 12 32.87 9.77 -0.30
C LEU A 12 32.18 8.41 -0.53
N ALA A 13 31.22 8.05 0.33
CA ALA A 13 30.35 6.91 0.06
C ALA A 13 29.29 7.33 -0.95
N LEU A 14 29.45 6.86 -2.19
CA LEU A 14 28.46 6.98 -3.26
C LEU A 14 27.10 6.49 -2.75
N THR A 15 26.10 7.35 -2.90
CA THR A 15 24.68 7.04 -2.87
C THR A 15 24.38 5.89 -3.84
N GLY A 16 24.23 4.68 -3.31
CA GLY A 16 23.54 3.61 -4.00
C GLY A 16 22.05 3.92 -3.97
N ALA A 17 21.54 4.63 -4.98
CA ALA A 17 20.11 4.67 -5.23
C ALA A 17 19.71 3.23 -5.62
N SER A 18 19.21 2.48 -4.64
CA SER A 18 18.52 1.22 -4.90
C SER A 18 17.34 1.59 -5.78
N VAL A 19 17.44 1.30 -7.08
CA VAL A 19 16.34 1.43 -8.01
C VAL A 19 15.35 0.33 -7.62
N PHE A 20 14.49 0.64 -6.65
CA PHE A 20 13.27 -0.11 -6.43
C PHE A 20 12.43 0.10 -7.68
N ALA A 21 12.62 -0.77 -8.68
CA ALA A 21 11.65 -0.94 -9.72
C ALA A 21 10.39 -1.46 -9.02
N SER A 22 9.47 -0.55 -8.69
CA SER A 22 8.13 -0.92 -8.25
C SER A 22 7.59 -1.88 -9.31
N PRO A 23 7.11 -3.08 -8.95
CA PRO A 23 6.54 -3.98 -9.94
C PRO A 23 5.48 -3.20 -10.72
N THR A 24 5.60 -3.16 -12.05
CA THR A 24 4.60 -2.51 -12.91
C THR A 24 3.24 -3.07 -12.54
N ARG A 25 2.40 -2.24 -11.93
CA ARG A 25 1.08 -2.65 -11.49
C ARG A 25 0.23 -2.88 -12.73
N SER A 26 -0.03 -4.15 -13.03
CA SER A 26 -0.95 -4.53 -14.09
C SER A 26 -2.35 -4.09 -13.67
N GLN A 27 -2.81 -2.93 -14.14
CA GLN A 27 -4.17 -2.48 -13.94
C GLN A 27 -5.08 -3.14 -14.98
N ILE A 28 -6.20 -3.72 -14.55
CA ILE A 28 -7.14 -4.41 -15.43
C ILE A 28 -8.47 -3.65 -15.45
N PRO A 29 -8.88 -3.09 -16.61
CA PRO A 29 -10.22 -2.55 -16.81
C PRO A 29 -11.28 -3.63 -16.69
N GLY A 30 -12.26 -3.42 -15.80
CA GLY A 30 -13.39 -4.32 -15.59
C GLY A 30 -13.07 -5.67 -14.94
N GLY A 31 -11.80 -6.10 -14.89
CA GLY A 31 -11.35 -7.34 -14.26
C GLY A 31 -10.52 -7.11 -13.00
N TRP A 32 -10.47 -8.11 -12.13
CA TRP A 32 -9.58 -8.10 -10.96
C TRP A 32 -8.17 -8.51 -11.34
N THR A 33 -7.17 -7.82 -10.79
CA THR A 33 -5.78 -8.24 -10.87
C THR A 33 -5.55 -9.53 -10.09
N PRO A 34 -4.51 -10.33 -10.40
CA PRO A 34 -4.05 -11.36 -9.51
C PRO A 34 -3.78 -10.81 -8.11
N GLN A 35 -4.05 -11.62 -7.09
CA GLN A 35 -3.76 -11.30 -5.70
C GLN A 35 -2.26 -11.11 -5.50
N ARG A 36 -1.88 -10.04 -4.82
CA ARG A 36 -0.47 -9.69 -4.54
C ARG A 36 -0.34 -9.08 -3.16
N LYS A 37 0.90 -8.97 -2.65
CA LYS A 37 1.15 -8.16 -1.45
C LYS A 37 0.77 -6.70 -1.70
N PRO A 38 0.17 -5.99 -0.72
CA PRO A 38 -0.06 -4.56 -0.82
C PRO A 38 1.29 -3.85 -0.96
N ALA A 39 1.35 -2.85 -1.82
CA ALA A 39 2.47 -1.92 -1.84
C ALA A 39 2.03 -0.60 -1.18
N ALA A 40 2.99 0.32 -0.96
CA ALA A 40 2.81 1.51 -0.14
C ALA A 40 1.56 2.34 -0.49
N GLU A 41 1.21 2.49 -1.78
CA GLU A 41 0.02 3.23 -2.19
C GLU A 41 -1.30 2.49 -1.92
N ASP A 42 -1.30 1.14 -1.89
CA ASP A 42 -2.51 0.39 -1.47
C ASP A 42 -2.72 0.55 0.04
N LEU A 43 -1.62 0.50 0.80
CA LEU A 43 -1.64 0.74 2.24
C LEU A 43 -2.06 2.18 2.55
N ALA A 44 -1.66 3.16 1.73
CA ALA A 44 -2.14 4.54 1.87
C ALA A 44 -3.66 4.65 1.68
N VAL A 45 -4.25 3.88 0.75
CA VAL A 45 -5.71 3.82 0.58
C VAL A 45 -6.37 3.17 1.81
N TRP A 46 -5.79 2.08 2.32
CA TRP A 46 -6.28 1.44 3.54
C TRP A 46 -6.20 2.35 4.77
N ASP A 47 -5.10 3.08 4.92
CA ASP A 47 -4.91 4.11 5.95
C ASP A 47 -5.96 5.21 5.83
N LYS A 48 -6.30 5.64 4.61
CA LYS A 48 -7.37 6.63 4.39
C LYS A 48 -8.72 6.06 4.84
N VAL A 49 -9.02 4.81 4.51
CA VAL A 49 -10.26 4.12 4.95
C VAL A 49 -10.38 4.06 6.47
N THR A 50 -9.32 3.61 7.15
CA THR A 50 -9.33 3.42 8.60
C THR A 50 -9.40 4.73 9.38
N LYS A 51 -8.85 5.83 8.82
CA LYS A 51 -8.87 7.16 9.45
C LYS A 51 -10.17 7.92 9.18
N GLU A 52 -10.71 7.84 7.96
CA GLU A 52 -11.81 8.72 7.54
C GLU A 52 -13.20 8.12 7.71
N LEU A 53 -13.35 6.79 7.61
CA LEU A 53 -14.67 6.18 7.53
C LEU A 53 -15.24 5.74 8.88
N ASN A 54 -14.46 5.77 9.97
CA ASN A 54 -14.85 5.39 11.34
C ASN A 54 -15.72 4.12 11.42
N THR A 55 -15.41 3.14 10.57
CA THR A 55 -16.19 1.91 10.37
C THR A 55 -15.83 0.77 11.32
N GLY A 56 -14.95 1.01 12.30
CA GLY A 56 -14.40 -0.03 13.17
C GLY A 56 -13.40 -0.96 12.47
N LEU A 57 -13.06 -0.71 11.20
CA LEU A 57 -12.10 -1.51 10.42
C LEU A 57 -10.64 -1.38 10.91
N THR A 58 -10.36 -0.40 11.77
CA THR A 58 -9.05 -0.22 12.41
C THR A 58 -8.60 -1.45 13.20
N SER A 59 -9.54 -2.24 13.73
CA SER A 59 -9.24 -3.46 14.49
C SER A 59 -8.77 -4.62 13.62
N MET A 60 -8.99 -4.57 12.30
CA MET A 60 -8.59 -5.63 11.36
C MET A 60 -7.08 -5.62 11.07
N GLY A 61 -6.38 -4.53 11.42
CA GLY A 61 -4.95 -4.39 11.20
C GLY A 61 -4.57 -4.10 9.74
N GLU A 62 -3.36 -4.50 9.36
CA GLU A 62 -2.84 -4.33 8.00
C GLU A 62 -3.29 -5.50 7.11
N PRO A 63 -3.77 -5.24 5.88
CA PRO A 63 -4.15 -6.30 4.96
C PRO A 63 -2.92 -7.09 4.50
N SER A 64 -3.06 -8.41 4.36
CA SER A 64 -1.96 -9.26 3.92
C SER A 64 -1.81 -9.32 2.40
N THR A 65 -2.92 -9.12 1.69
CA THR A 65 -2.95 -9.12 0.22
C THR A 65 -3.99 -8.15 -0.34
N VAL A 66 -3.83 -7.83 -1.63
CA VAL A 66 -4.72 -6.94 -2.36
C VAL A 66 -4.94 -7.43 -3.80
N GLU A 67 -6.18 -7.30 -4.25
CA GLU A 67 -6.56 -7.33 -5.66
C GLU A 67 -7.12 -5.95 -6.04
N THR A 68 -6.88 -5.50 -7.27
CA THR A 68 -7.35 -4.20 -7.75
C THR A 68 -8.18 -4.36 -9.01
N GLN A 69 -9.09 -3.43 -9.28
CA GLN A 69 -9.91 -3.41 -10.48
C GLN A 69 -10.16 -1.97 -10.89
N VAL A 70 -9.93 -1.66 -12.17
CA VAL A 70 -10.29 -0.35 -12.73
C VAL A 70 -11.75 -0.41 -13.16
N VAL A 71 -12.56 0.48 -12.60
CA VAL A 71 -13.97 0.73 -12.98
C VAL A 71 -14.14 2.24 -13.23
N SER A 72 -15.30 2.83 -12.95
CA SER A 72 -15.46 4.29 -12.81
C SER A 72 -14.74 4.83 -11.57
N GLY A 73 -13.47 4.44 -11.35
CA GLY A 73 -12.74 4.53 -10.08
C GLY A 73 -11.75 3.37 -9.96
N MET A 74 -11.11 3.28 -8.80
CA MET A 74 -10.28 2.14 -8.44
C MET A 74 -10.97 1.37 -7.33
N LYS A 75 -11.22 0.08 -7.56
CA LYS A 75 -11.61 -0.84 -6.49
C LYS A 75 -10.37 -1.54 -5.94
N TYR A 76 -10.32 -1.67 -4.63
CA TYR A 76 -9.31 -2.41 -3.88
C TYR A 76 -10.06 -3.47 -3.08
N LYS A 77 -9.70 -4.73 -3.25
CA LYS A 77 -10.18 -5.84 -2.42
C LYS A 77 -9.01 -6.28 -1.56
N PHE A 78 -9.05 -5.87 -0.31
CA PHE A 78 -8.08 -6.20 0.72
C PHE A 78 -8.47 -7.51 1.38
N SER A 79 -7.52 -8.42 1.53
CA SER A 79 -7.73 -9.67 2.27
C SER A 79 -6.77 -9.73 3.45
N PHE A 80 -7.24 -10.30 4.55
CA PHE A 80 -6.55 -10.39 5.82
C PHE A 80 -6.22 -11.86 6.15
N ASP A 81 -5.27 -12.08 7.05
CA ASP A 81 -4.81 -13.44 7.39
C ASP A 81 -5.87 -14.29 8.11
N ASN A 82 -6.87 -13.65 8.73
CA ASN A 82 -8.03 -14.31 9.32
C ASN A 82 -9.09 -14.73 8.28
N GLY A 83 -8.86 -14.48 6.99
CA GLY A 83 -9.80 -14.77 5.91
C GLY A 83 -10.82 -13.66 5.64
N ASP A 84 -10.79 -12.57 6.42
CA ASP A 84 -11.67 -11.43 6.16
C ASP A 84 -11.29 -10.73 4.86
N GLN A 85 -12.29 -10.09 4.24
CA GLN A 85 -12.10 -9.29 3.04
C GLN A 85 -12.86 -7.97 3.12
N VAL A 86 -12.21 -6.90 2.65
CA VAL A 86 -12.82 -5.58 2.56
C VAL A 86 -12.63 -5.04 1.15
N THR A 87 -13.75 -4.72 0.49
CA THR A 87 -13.75 -4.05 -0.81
C THR A 87 -13.99 -2.56 -0.66
N VAL A 88 -13.05 -1.77 -1.14
CA VAL A 88 -13.04 -0.30 -1.09
C VAL A 88 -13.12 0.22 -2.52
N TRP A 89 -13.90 1.28 -2.73
CA TRP A 89 -13.98 2.01 -3.99
C TRP A 89 -13.52 3.44 -3.80
N SER A 90 -12.48 3.81 -4.54
CA SER A 90 -11.85 5.13 -4.51
C SER A 90 -12.07 5.86 -5.84
N GLN A 91 -12.52 7.10 -5.75
CA GLN A 91 -12.62 8.05 -6.86
C GLN A 91 -11.97 9.37 -6.44
N PRO A 92 -10.63 9.51 -6.56
CA PRO A 92 -9.92 10.67 -6.06
C PRO A 92 -10.41 12.00 -6.66
N TRP A 93 -10.87 11.99 -7.92
CA TRP A 93 -11.40 13.19 -8.59
C TRP A 93 -12.77 13.66 -8.08
N LEU A 94 -13.48 12.83 -7.31
CA LEU A 94 -14.71 13.19 -6.60
C LEU A 94 -14.49 13.29 -5.09
N ASP A 95 -13.25 13.18 -4.62
CA ASP A 95 -12.88 12.98 -3.21
C ASP A 95 -13.75 11.92 -2.51
N LYS A 96 -14.03 10.83 -3.24
CA LYS A 96 -14.93 9.80 -2.76
C LYS A 96 -14.16 8.54 -2.39
N LEU A 97 -14.37 8.09 -1.16
CA LEU A 97 -13.86 6.81 -0.66
C LEU A 97 -15.00 6.07 0.04
N VAL A 98 -15.33 4.88 -0.43
CA VAL A 98 -16.48 4.12 0.07
C VAL A 98 -16.08 2.67 0.31
N VAL A 99 -16.43 2.13 1.46
CA VAL A 99 -16.40 0.68 1.69
C VAL A 99 -17.65 0.08 1.04
N VAL A 100 -17.44 -0.76 0.02
CA VAL A 100 -18.51 -1.36 -0.78
C VAL A 100 -18.95 -2.70 -0.20
N ASN A 101 -18.01 -3.47 0.35
CA ASN A 101 -18.29 -4.78 0.92
C ASN A 101 -17.32 -5.08 2.06
N VAL A 102 -17.83 -5.71 3.11
CA VAL A 102 -17.05 -6.25 4.22
C VAL A 102 -17.54 -7.69 4.39
N HIS A 103 -16.64 -8.65 4.17
CA HIS A 103 -16.87 -10.06 4.41
C HIS A 103 -16.01 -10.46 5.61
N GLN A 104 -16.66 -10.74 6.74
CA GLN A 104 -15.99 -11.22 7.94
C GLN A 104 -16.25 -12.71 8.05
N THR A 105 -15.18 -13.50 8.14
CA THR A 105 -15.31 -14.91 8.47
C THR A 105 -15.49 -14.95 9.98
N GLU A 106 -16.73 -15.17 10.42
CA GLU A 106 -17.11 -15.23 11.83
C GLU A 106 -16.23 -16.25 12.59
N PRO A 107 -15.85 -15.99 13.87
CA PRO A 107 -14.97 -16.86 14.67
C PRO A 107 -15.46 -18.30 14.88
#